data_AF-A0A1E9C576-F1
#
_entry.id   AF-A0A1E9C576-F1
#
_cell.length_a   1.000
_cell.length_b   1.000
_cell.length_c   1.000
_cell.angle_alpha   90.00
_cell.angle_beta   90.00
_cell.angle_gamma   90.00
#
_symmetry.space_group_name_H-M   'P 1'
#
loop_
_entity.id
_entity.type
_entity.pdbx_description
1 polymer ?
#
loop_
_entity_poly.entity_id
_entity_poly.type
_entity_poly.pdbx_seq_one_letter_code
_entity_poly.pdbx_strand_id
1 'polypeptide(L)'
;MTLSSLPLSDPLGDIVEPLKELIKSVHLYDSYANTVNAFNVFAVIVSIDRLTGLFSGKELKREVSSRLKKYHASYETNAGVDNKYLVLKAKIFIPLLKYNISWPIILISRLRRFIYEHRKKNKLPTEQISISKEND
;
A
#
# COMPACT_ATOMS: atom_id res chain seq x y z
N MET A 1 -23.86 -1.89 -7.96
CA MET A 1 -22.39 -2.05 -7.92
C MET A 1 -21.79 -0.75 -7.40
N THR A 2 -21.32 -0.72 -6.16
CA THR A 2 -20.65 0.46 -5.62
C THR A 2 -19.21 0.51 -6.14
N LEU A 3 -18.76 1.67 -6.63
CA LEU A 3 -17.38 1.90 -7.12
C LEU A 3 -16.27 1.49 -6.12
N SER A 4 -16.64 1.32 -4.84
CA SER A 4 -15.78 0.91 -3.72
C SER A 4 -15.20 -0.51 -3.81
N SER A 5 -15.67 -1.35 -4.74
CA SER A 5 -15.21 -2.73 -4.87
C SER A 5 -14.19 -2.96 -5.99
N LEU A 6 -13.81 -1.93 -6.75
CA LEU A 6 -12.73 -2.06 -7.73
C LEU A 6 -11.39 -2.02 -7.00
N PRO A 7 -10.58 -3.10 -7.05
CA PRO A 7 -9.23 -3.06 -6.51
C PRO A 7 -8.45 -2.05 -7.34
N LEU A 8 -8.26 -0.84 -6.78
CA LEU A 8 -7.47 0.19 -7.45
C LEU A 8 -6.11 -0.42 -7.81
N SER A 9 -5.77 -0.45 -9.10
CA SER A 9 -4.53 -1.08 -9.55
C SER A 9 -3.31 -0.32 -9.02
N ASP A 10 -3.43 1.00 -8.88
CA ASP A 10 -2.40 1.86 -8.29
C ASP A 10 -2.97 3.09 -7.57
N PRO A 11 -3.02 3.10 -6.22
CA PRO A 11 -3.44 4.28 -5.48
C PRO A 11 -2.49 5.47 -5.63
N LEU A 12 -1.26 5.27 -6.10
CA LEU A 12 -0.30 6.36 -6.29
C LEU A 12 -0.69 7.27 -7.47
N GLY A 13 -1.03 6.70 -8.62
CA GLY A 13 -1.50 7.48 -9.77
C GLY A 13 -2.96 7.91 -9.65
N ASP A 14 -3.84 6.98 -9.25
CA ASP A 14 -5.28 7.20 -9.36
C ASP A 14 -5.86 8.11 -8.25
N ILE A 15 -5.12 8.36 -7.17
CA ILE A 15 -5.59 9.15 -6.02
C ILE A 15 -4.70 10.34 -5.72
N VAL A 16 -3.37 10.16 -5.69
CA VAL A 16 -2.46 11.21 -5.21
C VAL A 16 -2.33 12.35 -6.22
N GLU A 17 -2.26 12.04 -7.52
CA GLU A 17 -2.14 13.07 -8.56
C GLU A 17 -3.39 13.97 -8.64
N PRO A 18 -4.63 13.45 -8.73
CA PRO A 18 -5.83 14.28 -8.72
C PRO A 18 -6.02 15.08 -7.43
N LEU A 19 -5.67 14.49 -6.27
CA LEU A 19 -5.75 15.18 -4.98
C LEU A 19 -4.76 16.36 -4.92
N LYS A 20 -3.55 16.18 -5.45
CA LYS A 20 -2.54 17.23 -5.54
C LYS A 20 -3.02 18.37 -6.44
N GLU A 21 -3.61 18.05 -7.59
CA GLU A 21 -4.17 19.05 -8.51
C GLU A 21 -5.33 19.83 -7.90
N LEU A 22 -6.25 19.15 -7.20
CA LEU A 22 -7.36 19.79 -6.50
C LEU A 22 -6.89 20.76 -5.40
N ILE A 23 -5.91 20.35 -4.60
CA ILE A 23 -5.40 21.20 -3.51
C ILE A 23 -4.66 22.43 -4.09
N LYS A 24 -3.98 22.28 -5.23
CA LYS A 24 -3.38 23.39 -5.96
C LYS A 24 -4.43 24.35 -6.53
N SER A 25 -5.51 23.83 -7.10
CA SER A 25 -6.54 24.66 -7.74
C SER A 25 -7.35 25.50 -6.74
N VAL A 26 -7.41 25.09 -5.47
CA VAL A 26 -8.10 25.83 -4.40
C VAL A 26 -7.14 26.77 -3.64
N HIS A 27 -5.89 26.95 -4.10
CA HIS A 27 -4.84 27.77 -3.44
C HIS A 27 -4.55 27.40 -1.98
N LEU A 28 -4.96 26.21 -1.55
CA LEU A 28 -4.75 25.70 -0.18
C LEU A 28 -3.43 24.92 -0.05
N TYR A 29 -2.61 24.92 -1.10
CA TYR A 29 -1.41 24.09 -1.19
C TYR A 29 -0.44 24.29 -0.03
N ASP A 30 -0.19 25.54 0.37
CA ASP A 30 0.74 25.84 1.47
C ASP A 30 0.24 25.29 2.82
N SER A 31 -1.08 25.13 2.98
CA SER A 31 -1.67 24.59 4.20
C SER A 31 -1.75 23.06 4.22
N TYR A 32 -1.84 22.41 3.06
CA TYR A 32 -2.08 20.97 2.96
C TYR A 32 -0.96 20.17 2.28
N ALA A 33 0.15 20.78 1.90
CA ALA A 33 1.30 20.09 1.31
C ALA A 33 1.83 18.95 2.22
N ASN A 34 1.78 19.14 3.55
CA ASN A 34 2.13 18.11 4.53
C ASN A 34 1.18 16.90 4.46
N THR A 35 -0.10 17.16 4.24
CA THR A 35 -1.16 16.14 4.11
C THR A 35 -1.03 15.42 2.77
N VAL A 36 -0.71 16.13 1.68
CA VAL A 36 -0.41 15.52 0.37
C VAL A 36 0.77 14.56 0.48
N ASN A 37 1.85 14.96 1.16
CA ASN A 37 2.99 14.09 1.41
C ASN A 37 2.61 12.85 2.25
N ALA A 38 1.74 13.00 3.26
CA ALA A 38 1.22 11.88 4.04
C ALA A 38 0.43 10.88 3.18
N PHE A 39 -0.43 11.37 2.30
CA PHE A 39 -1.15 10.54 1.32
C PHE A 39 -0.19 9.85 0.35
N ASN A 40 0.83 10.56 -0.12
CA ASN A 40 1.83 10.02 -1.04
C ASN A 40 2.62 8.86 -0.41
N VAL A 41 3.06 9.04 0.84
CA VAL A 41 3.70 7.98 1.64
C VAL A 41 2.77 6.77 1.80
N PHE A 42 1.51 7.00 2.15
CA PHE A 42 0.56 5.90 2.31
C PHE A 42 0.32 5.14 0.99
N ALA A 43 0.10 5.88 -0.10
CA ALA A 43 -0.17 5.31 -1.41
C ALA A 43 0.99 4.46 -1.93
N VAL A 44 2.24 4.92 -1.78
CA VAL A 44 3.41 4.13 -2.22
C VAL A 44 3.58 2.85 -1.40
N ILE A 45 3.32 2.88 -0.09
CA ILE A 45 3.38 1.68 0.76
C ILE A 45 2.34 0.65 0.32
N VAL A 46 1.10 1.08 0.11
CA VAL A 46 0.00 0.20 -0.34
C VAL A 46 0.29 -0.33 -1.75
N SER A 47 0.83 0.50 -2.62
CA SER A 47 1.25 0.10 -3.96
C SER A 47 2.32 -1.00 -3.92
N ILE A 48 3.36 -0.85 -3.09
CA ILE A 48 4.40 -1.87 -2.92
C ILE A 48 3.84 -3.18 -2.34
N ASP A 49 2.95 -3.13 -1.34
CA ASP A 49 2.30 -4.33 -0.76
C ASP A 49 1.49 -5.09 -1.81
N ARG A 50 0.76 -4.37 -2.68
CA ARG A 50 0.02 -4.95 -3.81
C ARG A 50 0.96 -5.61 -4.81
N LEU A 51 1.96 -4.88 -5.30
CA LEU A 51 2.97 -5.39 -6.24
C LEU A 51 3.66 -6.64 -5.70
N THR A 52 3.96 -6.68 -4.40
CA THR A 52 4.71 -7.77 -3.75
C THR A 52 4.04 -9.15 -3.85
N GLY A 53 2.75 -9.22 -4.15
CA GLY A 53 2.21 -10.50 -4.58
C GLY A 53 1.28 -10.44 -5.77
N LEU A 54 1.58 -9.53 -6.68
CA LEU A 54 1.32 -9.71 -8.10
C LEU A 54 2.60 -10.18 -8.82
N PHE A 55 3.77 -9.65 -8.43
CA PHE A 55 5.05 -9.90 -9.09
C PHE A 55 6.09 -10.52 -8.15
N SER A 56 7.12 -11.12 -8.74
CA SER A 56 8.25 -11.69 -8.00
C SER A 56 9.61 -11.37 -8.65
N GLY A 57 10.70 -11.61 -7.92
CA GLY A 57 12.06 -11.51 -8.45
C GLY A 57 12.42 -10.15 -9.06
N LYS A 58 12.97 -10.19 -10.29
CA LYS A 58 13.46 -9.00 -11.02
C LYS A 58 12.32 -8.07 -11.47
N GLU A 59 11.17 -8.63 -11.79
CA GLU A 59 9.99 -7.87 -12.22
C GLU A 59 9.43 -7.03 -11.08
N LEU A 60 9.30 -7.63 -9.88
CA LEU A 60 8.94 -6.89 -8.67
C LEU A 60 9.89 -5.73 -8.40
N LYS A 61 11.21 -5.94 -8.55
CA LYS A 61 12.20 -4.89 -8.35
C LYS A 61 12.02 -3.73 -9.35
N ARG A 62 11.70 -4.05 -10.62
CA ARG A 62 11.45 -3.05 -11.66
C ARG A 62 10.20 -2.22 -11.35
N GLU A 63 9.09 -2.88 -11.01
CA GLU A 63 7.84 -2.20 -10.70
C GLU A 63 7.93 -1.37 -9.42
N VAL A 64 8.54 -1.90 -8.36
CA VAL A 64 8.78 -1.14 -7.12
C VAL A 64 9.67 0.07 -7.37
N SER A 65 10.73 -0.08 -8.18
CA SER A 65 11.59 1.05 -8.56
C SER A 65 10.81 2.12 -9.33
N SER A 66 9.92 1.72 -10.24
CA SER A 66 9.03 2.64 -10.97
C SER A 66 8.14 3.43 -10.01
N ARG A 67 7.53 2.77 -9.01
CA ARG A 67 6.69 3.44 -8.01
C ARG A 67 7.47 4.36 -7.07
N LEU A 68 8.68 3.98 -6.66
CA LEU A 68 9.55 4.87 -5.90
C LEU A 68 9.94 6.12 -6.69
N LYS A 69 10.23 5.98 -7.99
CA LYS A 69 10.48 7.15 -8.85
C LYS A 69 9.29 8.10 -8.90
N LYS A 70 8.07 7.57 -9.07
CA LYS A 70 6.84 8.38 -9.03
C LYS A 70 6.62 9.04 -7.68
N TYR A 71 6.86 8.31 -6.58
CA TYR A 71 6.80 8.85 -5.22
C TYR A 71 7.77 10.02 -5.06
N HIS A 72 9.03 9.87 -5.45
CA HIS A 72 10.01 10.95 -5.35
C HIS A 72 9.69 12.15 -6.24
N ALA A 73 9.15 11.92 -7.44
CA ALA A 73 8.72 13.00 -8.34
C ALA A 73 7.51 13.78 -7.80
N SER A 74 6.64 13.12 -7.03
CA SER A 74 5.44 13.73 -6.45
C SER A 74 5.65 14.28 -5.03
N TYR A 75 6.70 13.82 -4.33
CA TYR A 75 7.07 14.22 -2.97
C TYR A 75 7.53 15.68 -2.94
N GLU A 76 6.87 16.49 -2.12
CA GLU A 76 7.25 17.89 -1.95
C GLU A 76 8.35 18.02 -0.90
N THR A 77 9.55 18.43 -1.34
CA THR A 77 10.73 18.58 -0.47
C THR A 77 10.62 19.74 0.50
N ASN A 78 9.83 20.76 0.15
CA ASN A 78 9.64 21.97 0.95
C ASN A 78 8.58 21.80 2.04
N ALA A 79 7.83 20.69 1.99
CA ALA A 79 6.81 20.34 2.97
C ALA A 79 7.23 19.11 3.77
N GLY A 80 6.87 19.07 5.05
CA GLY A 80 7.04 17.88 5.89
C GLY A 80 6.04 16.79 5.51
N VAL A 81 5.98 15.74 6.33
CA VAL A 81 4.89 14.76 6.29
C VAL A 81 3.98 15.06 7.47
N ASP A 82 2.68 15.19 7.24
CA ASP A 82 1.71 15.31 8.33
C ASP A 82 1.67 14.00 9.14
N ASN A 83 2.41 14.00 10.23
CA ASN A 83 2.50 12.87 11.13
C ASN A 83 1.30 12.79 12.08
N LYS A 84 0.42 13.78 12.17
CA LYS A 84 -0.67 13.77 13.16
C LYS A 84 -1.71 12.71 12.80
N TYR A 85 -2.02 12.55 11.52
CA TYR A 85 -3.07 11.65 11.03
C TYR A 85 -2.52 10.40 10.33
N LEU A 86 -1.21 10.28 10.15
CA LEU A 86 -0.60 9.11 9.54
C LEU A 86 -0.62 7.90 10.48
N VAL A 87 -1.00 6.73 9.96
CA VAL A 87 -1.00 5.46 10.71
C VAL A 87 0.43 5.14 11.19
N LEU A 88 0.59 4.70 12.44
CA LEU A 88 1.91 4.44 13.05
C LEU A 88 2.80 3.55 12.19
N LYS A 89 2.21 2.53 11.55
CA LYS A 89 2.93 1.63 10.64
C LYS A 89 3.56 2.37 9.46
N ALA A 90 2.84 3.31 8.86
CA ALA A 90 3.34 4.10 7.75
C ALA A 90 4.45 5.08 8.18
N LYS A 91 4.38 5.61 9.41
CA LYS A 91 5.42 6.50 9.97
C LYS A 91 6.81 5.85 9.99
N ILE A 92 6.86 4.58 10.38
CA ILE A 92 8.12 3.81 10.47
C ILE A 92 8.79 3.68 9.09
N PHE A 93 8.00 3.68 8.01
CA PHE A 93 8.51 3.57 6.64
C PHE A 93 8.91 4.90 6.00
N ILE A 94 8.53 6.06 6.56
CA ILE A 94 8.91 7.38 6.03
C ILE A 94 10.43 7.52 5.81
N PRO A 95 11.29 7.30 6.83
CA PRO A 95 12.73 7.45 6.62
C PRO A 95 13.26 6.44 5.59
N LEU A 96 12.73 5.22 5.59
CA LEU A 96 13.13 4.17 4.65
C LEU A 96 12.81 4.54 3.21
N LEU A 97 11.60 5.05 2.96
CA LEU A 97 11.18 5.52 1.63
C LEU A 97 12.00 6.72 1.16
N LYS A 98 12.39 7.63 2.06
CA LYS A 98 13.26 8.77 1.73
C LYS A 98 14.62 8.33 1.19
N TYR A 99 15.17 7.20 1.68
CA TYR A 99 16.42 6.61 1.21
C TYR A 99 16.25 5.57 0.08
N ASN A 100 15.09 5.49 -0.59
CA ASN A 100 14.78 4.47 -1.60
C ASN A 100 14.83 3.01 -1.07
N ILE A 101 14.67 2.81 0.24
CA ILE A 101 14.74 1.50 0.89
C ILE A 101 13.32 0.90 0.98
N SER A 102 12.98 0.00 0.05
CA SER A 102 11.68 -0.68 0.00
C SER A 102 11.68 -2.14 0.46
N TRP A 103 12.86 -2.74 0.67
CA TRP A 103 12.97 -4.15 1.08
C TRP A 103 12.23 -4.50 2.38
N PRO A 104 12.15 -3.63 3.42
CA PRO A 104 11.42 -3.96 4.65
C PRO A 104 9.92 -4.07 4.39
N ILE A 105 9.38 -3.22 3.51
CA ILE A 105 7.97 -3.25 3.12
C ILE A 105 7.66 -4.56 2.40
N ILE A 106 8.52 -4.96 1.45
CA ILE A 106 8.39 -6.21 0.71
C ILE A 106 8.44 -7.41 1.66
N LEU A 107 9.38 -7.43 2.60
CA LEU A 107 9.52 -8.52 3.56
C LEU A 107 8.27 -8.68 4.44
N ILE A 108 7.80 -7.57 5.02
CA ILE A 108 6.61 -7.56 5.87
C ILE A 108 5.37 -7.98 5.08
N SER A 109 5.24 -7.53 3.83
CA SER A 109 4.13 -7.90 2.94
C SER A 109 4.12 -9.41 2.65
N ARG A 110 5.30 -10.00 2.38
CA ARG A 110 5.44 -11.46 2.20
C ARG A 110 5.12 -12.24 3.48
N LEU A 111 5.64 -11.80 4.62
CA LEU A 111 5.40 -12.45 5.91
C LEU A 111 3.91 -12.41 6.27
N ARG A 112 3.24 -11.28 6.05
CA ARG A 112 1.80 -11.14 6.25
C ARG A 112 1.00 -12.14 5.41
N ARG A 113 1.34 -12.27 4.11
CA ARG A 113 0.69 -13.25 3.21
C ARG A 113 0.96 -14.68 3.66
N PHE A 114 2.18 -15.00 4.05
CA PHE A 114 2.54 -16.31 4.57
C PHE A 114 1.72 -16.68 5.83
N ILE A 115 1.64 -15.77 6.80
CA ILE A 115 0.83 -15.96 8.01
C ILE A 115 -0.66 -16.09 7.67
N TYR A 116 -1.16 -15.29 6.72
CA TYR A 116 -2.56 -15.36 6.28
C TYR A 116 -2.89 -16.72 5.66
N GLU A 117 -2.05 -17.22 4.75
CA GLU A 117 -2.22 -18.54 4.15
C GLU A 117 -2.15 -19.67 5.18
N HIS A 118 -1.23 -19.59 6.15
CA HIS A 118 -1.17 -20.55 7.26
C HIS A 118 -2.42 -20.52 8.14
N ARG A 119 -2.92 -19.32 8.49
CA ARG A 119 -4.19 -19.18 9.25
C ARG A 119 -5.39 -19.68 8.46
N LYS A 120 -5.43 -19.46 7.14
CA LYS A 120 -6.49 -19.96 6.26
C LYS A 120 -6.50 -21.49 6.21
N LYS A 121 -5.33 -22.12 6.09
CA LYS A 121 -5.19 -23.59 6.14
C LYS A 121 -5.60 -24.18 7.49
N ASN A 122 -5.28 -23.51 8.60
CA ASN A 122 -5.64 -23.97 9.96
C ASN A 122 -7.09 -23.61 10.38
N LYS A 123 -7.81 -22.78 9.60
CA LYS A 123 -9.22 -22.44 9.80
C LYS A 123 -10.17 -23.22 8.87
N LEU A 124 -9.70 -24.26 8.19
CA LEU A 124 -10.56 -25.28 7.56
C LEU A 124 -10.81 -26.40 8.59
N PRO A 125 -11.87 -26.33 9.41
CA PRO A 125 -12.37 -27.52 10.07
C PRO A 125 -13.00 -28.42 9.00
N THR A 126 -12.55 -29.67 8.94
CA THR A 126 -13.33 -30.90 9.19
C THR A 126 -14.87 -30.83 9.15
N GLU A 127 -15.51 -30.03 8.29
CA GLU A 127 -16.97 -29.91 8.23
C GLU A 127 -17.57 -30.64 7.01
N GLN A 128 -16.76 -31.39 6.26
CA GLN A 128 -17.23 -32.28 5.18
C GLN A 128 -17.15 -33.77 5.53
N ILE A 129 -16.58 -34.16 6.67
CA ILE A 129 -16.39 -35.58 7.01
C ILE A 129 -17.55 -36.13 7.86
N SER A 130 -18.42 -35.29 8.42
CA SER A 130 -19.58 -35.71 9.21
C SER A 130 -20.86 -35.96 8.39
N ILE A 131 -20.94 -35.49 7.13
CA ILE A 131 -22.18 -35.61 6.32
C ILE A 131 -22.25 -36.94 5.52
N SER A 132 -21.14 -37.70 5.44
CA SER A 132 -21.12 -39.00 4.74
C SER A 132 -21.21 -40.23 5.65
N LYS A 133 -21.46 -40.07 6.95
CA LYS A 133 -21.55 -41.19 7.91
C LYS A 133 -22.95 -41.42 8.52
N GLU A 134 -23.97 -40.74 8.00
CA GLU A 134 -25.36 -40.86 8.50
C GLU A 134 -26.32 -41.33 7.39
N ASN A 135 -25.85 -42.19 6.48
CA ASN A 135 -26.68 -42.83 5.45
C ASN A 135 -26.16 -44.25 5.10
N ASP A 136 -25.69 -45.00 6.09
CA ASP A 136 -25.48 -46.46 6.01
C ASP A 136 -26.08 -47.14 7.23
#